data_AF-A0A0A2LZF1-F1
#
_entry.id   AF-A0A0A2LZF1-F1
#
_cell.length_a   1.000
_cell.length_b   1.000
_cell.length_c   1.000
_cell.angle_alpha   90.00
_cell.angle_beta   90.00
_cell.angle_gamma   90.00
#
_symmetry.space_group_name_H-M   'P 1'
#
loop_
_entity.id
_entity.type
_entity.pdbx_description
1 polymer ?
#
loop_
_entity_poly.entity_id
_entity_poly.type
_entity_poly.pdbx_seq_one_letter_code
_entity_poly.pdbx_strand_id
1 'polypeptide(L)' 'MNTKLTLNIDQSVIEDAKFYAKNHRVSLSKLIENYLLSLTNKNEEKSKVSPLVESLTGVINLESNDYKKEYSDYLAKKYS' A
#
# COMPACT_ATOMS: atom_id res chain seq x y z
N MET A 1 21.59 -4.29 12.92
CA MET A 1 22.08 -5.58 13.45
C MET A 1 20.84 -6.44 13.67
N ASN A 2 20.82 -7.69 13.17
CA ASN A 2 19.62 -8.53 13.22
C ASN A 2 19.72 -9.52 14.39
N THR A 3 18.66 -9.65 15.17
CA THR A 3 18.56 -10.58 16.30
C THR A 3 17.49 -11.63 16.02
N LYS A 4 17.62 -12.81 16.63
CA LYS A 4 16.62 -13.88 16.52
C LYS A 4 15.54 -13.67 17.58
N LEU A 5 14.28 -13.66 17.15
CA LEU A 5 13.10 -13.66 18.00
C LEU A 5 12.43 -15.04 17.90
N THR A 6 12.28 -15.73 19.03
CA THR A 6 11.56 -17.01 19.11
C THR A 6 10.18 -16.75 19.72
N LEU A 7 9.12 -17.14 19.02
CA LEU A 7 7.73 -16.96 19.45
C LEU A 7 7.08 -18.33 19.66
N ASN A 8 6.23 -18.43 20.68
CA ASN A 8 5.35 -19.59 20.85
C ASN A 8 4.01 -19.29 20.17
N ILE A 9 3.70 -20.03 19.11
CA ILE A 9 2.52 -19.83 18.26
C ILE A 9 1.95 -21.21 17.92
N ASP A 10 0.62 -21.30 17.82
CA ASP A 10 -0.06 -22.51 17.38
C ASP A 10 0.45 -23.01 16.03
N GLN A 11 0.66 -24.32 15.93
CA GLN A 11 1.24 -24.94 14.74
C GLN A 11 0.38 -24.73 13.48
N SER A 12 -0.95 -24.77 13.60
CA SER A 12 -1.86 -24.50 12.48
C SER A 12 -1.66 -23.10 11.91
N VAL A 13 -1.51 -22.10 12.77
CA VAL A 13 -1.26 -20.71 12.39
C VAL A 13 0.09 -20.57 11.67
N ILE A 14 1.12 -21.29 12.13
CA ILE A 14 2.43 -21.30 11.46
C ILE A 14 2.32 -21.84 10.04
N GLU A 15 1.55 -22.90 9.81
CA GLU A 15 1.39 -23.48 8.48
C GLU A 15 0.60 -22.57 7.54
N ASP A 16 -0.49 -21.96 8.01
CA ASP A 16 -1.25 -20.97 7.24
C ASP A 16 -0.38 -19.76 6.86
N ALA A 17 0.43 -19.27 7.80
CA ALA A 17 1.33 -18.16 7.56
C ALA A 17 2.44 -18.51 6.55
N LYS A 18 2.99 -19.74 6.60
CA LYS A 18 3.95 -20.22 5.58
C LYS A 18 3.32 -20.30 4.19
N PHE A 19 2.08 -20.81 4.09
CA PHE A 19 1.36 -20.88 2.82
C PHE A 19 1.14 -19.48 2.24
N TYR A 20 0.67 -18.54 3.06
CA TYR A 20 0.51 -17.15 2.67
C TYR A 20 1.84 -16.54 2.19
N ALA A 21 2.92 -16.69 2.97
CA ALA A 21 4.23 -16.14 2.65
C ALA A 21 4.78 -16.68 1.32
N LYS A 22 4.61 -18.00 1.07
CA LYS A 22 4.98 -18.64 -0.19
C LYS A 22 4.21 -18.08 -1.38
N ASN A 23 2.90 -17.92 -1.25
CA ASN A 23 2.06 -17.36 -2.33
C ASN A 23 2.43 -15.92 -2.68
N HIS A 24 2.85 -15.14 -1.68
CA HIS A 24 3.27 -13.75 -1.85
C HIS A 24 4.78 -13.60 -2.12
N ARG A 25 5.51 -14.72 -2.29
CA ARG A 25 6.96 -14.77 -2.55
C ARG A 25 7.79 -13.99 -1.51
N VAL A 26 7.37 -14.03 -0.26
CA VAL A 26 8.07 -13.41 0.88
C VAL A 26 8.45 -14.46 1.92
N SER A 27 9.49 -14.20 2.72
CA SER A 27 9.84 -15.07 3.84
C SER A 27 8.93 -14.79 5.04
N LEU A 28 8.69 -15.82 5.86
CA LEU A 28 7.88 -15.67 7.08
C LEU A 28 8.50 -14.65 8.04
N SER A 29 9.82 -14.66 8.21
CA SER A 29 10.52 -13.66 9.02
C SER A 29 10.31 -12.24 8.51
N LYS A 30 10.33 -12.03 7.18
CA LYS A 30 10.10 -10.71 6.60
C LYS A 30 8.65 -10.24 6.78
N LEU A 31 7.71 -11.16 6.66
CA LEU A 31 6.29 -10.89 6.91
C LEU A 31 6.04 -10.42 8.34
N ILE A 32 6.60 -11.12 9.33
CA ILE A 32 6.46 -10.76 10.74
C ILE A 32 7.20 -9.44 11.06
N GLU A 33 8.42 -9.25 10.54
CA GLU A 33 9.16 -8.00 10.69
C GLU A 33 8.35 -6.81 10.17
N ASN A 34 7.79 -6.93 8.95
CA ASN A 34 6.95 -5.87 8.36
C ASN A 34 5.69 -5.59 9.19
N TYR A 35 5.05 -6.63 9.73
CA TYR A 35 3.88 -6.45 10.59
C TYR A 35 4.24 -5.70 11.88
N LEU A 36 5.33 -6.09 12.55
CA LEU A 36 5.81 -5.41 13.75
C LEU A 36 6.18 -3.95 13.45
N LEU A 37 6.87 -3.69 12.34
CA LEU A 37 7.16 -2.32 11.86
C LEU A 37 5.87 -1.52 11.64
N SER A 38 4.84 -2.11 11.06
CA SER A 38 3.54 -1.45 10.86
C SER A 38 2.85 -1.08 12.18
N LEU A 39 3.11 -1.80 13.27
CA LEU A 39 2.54 -1.50 14.59
C LEU A 39 3.33 -0.41 15.33
N THR A 40 4.66 -0.36 15.13
CA THR A 40 5.56 0.56 15.83
C THR A 40 5.82 1.86 15.08
N ASN A 41 5.61 1.90 13.76
CA ASN A 41 5.70 3.11 12.94
C ASN A 41 4.46 4.01 13.12
N LYS A 42 4.24 4.46 14.35
CA LYS A 42 3.14 5.38 14.72
C LYS A 42 3.46 6.86 14.52
N ASN A 43 4.64 7.22 14.01
CA ASN A 43 5.18 8.59 14.05
C ASN A 43 5.70 9.15 12.72
N GLU A 44 5.19 8.68 11.58
CA GLU A 44 5.20 9.55 10.41
C GLU A 44 3.79 10.10 10.28
N GLU A 45 3.68 11.42 10.30
CA GLU A 45 2.43 12.17 10.21
C GLU A 45 1.48 11.43 9.29
N LYS A 46 0.29 11.07 9.80
CA LYS A 46 -0.75 10.49 8.96
C LYS A 46 -0.96 11.46 7.81
N SER A 47 -0.37 11.14 6.66
CA SER A 47 -0.75 11.68 5.36
C SER A 47 -2.28 11.67 5.39
N LYS A 48 -2.90 12.83 5.14
CA LYS A 48 -4.37 12.98 5.19
C LYS A 48 -5.06 12.03 4.20
N VAL A 49 -4.29 11.36 3.35
CA VAL A 49 -4.67 10.44 2.31
C VAL A 49 -3.91 9.11 2.45
N SER A 50 -4.52 8.02 1.97
CA SER A 50 -3.93 6.68 1.99
C SER A 50 -2.64 6.62 1.14
N PRO A 51 -1.63 5.79 1.47
CA PRO A 51 -0.40 5.63 0.67
C PRO A 51 -0.64 5.32 -0.82
N LEU A 52 -1.72 4.59 -1.12
CA LEU A 52 -2.12 4.32 -2.51
C LEU A 52 -2.63 5.60 -3.20
N VAL A 53 -3.37 6.44 -2.48
CA VAL A 53 -3.84 7.72 -3.02
C VAL A 53 -2.66 8.65 -3.23
N GLU A 54 -1.72 8.69 -2.29
CA GLU A 54 -0.50 9.48 -2.41
C GLU A 54 0.35 9.07 -3.61
N SER A 55 0.52 7.76 -3.87
CA SER A 55 1.25 7.28 -5.04
C SER A 55 0.54 7.55 -6.38
N LEU A 56 -0.78 7.74 -6.36
CA LEU A 56 -1.57 8.12 -7.53
C LEU A 56 -1.63 9.64 -7.73
N THR A 57 -1.52 10.44 -6.65
CA THR A 57 -1.46 11.89 -6.73
C THR A 57 -0.11 12.35 -7.26
N GLY A 58 -0.11 13.30 -8.21
CA GLY A 58 1.12 13.81 -8.83
C GLY A 58 1.65 13.00 -10.01
N VAL A 59 1.06 11.84 -10.32
CA VAL A 59 1.36 11.08 -11.55
C VAL A 59 0.84 11.82 -12.79
N ILE A 60 -0.24 12.57 -12.65
CA ILE A 60 -0.83 13.37 -13.72
C ILE A 60 -0.43 14.83 -13.49
N ASN A 61 0.52 15.31 -14.29
CA ASN A 61 0.75 16.75 -14.45
C ASN A 61 -0.31 17.30 -15.41
N LEU A 62 -1.24 18.08 -14.87
CA LEU A 62 -2.19 18.85 -15.68
C LEU A 62 -1.48 20.13 -16.14
N GLU A 63 -1.27 20.26 -17.45
CA GLU A 63 -0.64 21.46 -18.04
C GLU A 63 -1.57 22.67 -18.04
N SER A 64 -2.89 22.46 -17.89
CA SER A 64 -3.89 23.53 -17.89
C SER A 64 -4.64 23.56 -16.56
N ASN A 65 -4.82 24.76 -16.01
CA ASN A 65 -5.62 24.99 -14.80
C ASN A 65 -7.15 24.94 -15.10
N ASP A 66 -7.53 24.61 -16.35
CA ASP A 66 -8.88 24.74 -16.89
C ASP A 66 -9.50 23.37 -17.25
N TYR A 67 -9.15 22.34 -16.47
CA TYR A 67 -9.63 20.96 -16.61
C TYR A 67 -11.16 20.85 -16.75
N LYS A 68 -11.92 21.80 -16.18
CA LYS A 68 -13.39 21.85 -16.28
C LYS A 68 -13.86 22.10 -17.70
N LYS A 69 -13.15 22.96 -18.45
CA LYS A 69 -13.48 23.30 -19.83
C LYS A 69 -13.16 22.13 -20.75
N GLU A 70 -11.96 21.56 -20.62
CA GLU A 70 -11.57 20.34 -21.36
C GLU A 70 -12.52 19.18 -21.12
N TYR A 71 -12.95 18.97 -19.87
CA TYR A 71 -13.92 17.94 -19.51
C TYR A 71 -15.30 18.20 -20.13
N SER A 72 -15.75 19.45 -20.14
CA SER A 72 -17.02 19.85 -20.77
C SER A 72 -16.99 19.63 -22.28
N ASP A 73 -15.90 20.02 -22.94
CA ASP A 73 -15.69 19.85 -24.38
C ASP A 73 -15.61 18.36 -24.76
N TYR A 74 -14.94 17.54 -23.94
CA TYR A 74 -14.90 16.09 -24.12
C TYR A 74 -16.29 15.47 -24.04
N LEU A 75 -17.09 15.83 -23.03
CA LEU A 75 -18.45 15.30 -22.88
C LEU A 75 -19.34 15.73 -24.04
N ALA A 76 -19.27 17.00 -24.46
CA ALA A 76 -20.01 17.49 -25.62
C ALA A 76 -19.65 16.71 -26.90
N LYS A 77 -18.37 16.39 -27.11
CA LYS A 77 -17.91 15.59 -28.25
C LYS A 77 -18.34 14.12 -28.17
N LYS A 78 -18.34 13.53 -26.97
CA LYS A 78 -18.66 12.11 -26.75
C LYS A 78 -20.15 11.80 -26.94
N TYR A 79 -21.02 12.74 -26.59
CA TYR A 79 -22.47 12.59 -26.64
C TYR A 79 -23.14 13.38 -27.78
N SER A 80 -22.34 13.88 -28.73
CA SER A 80 -22.81 14.39 -30.03
C SER A 80 -22.80 13.29 -31.07
#